data_AF-A0A3B6JC16-F1
#
_entry.id   AF-A0A3B6JC16-F1
#
_cell.length_a   1.000
_cell.length_b   1.000
_cell.length_c   1.000
_cell.angle_alpha   90.00
_cell.angle_beta   90.00
_cell.angle_gamma   90.00
#
_symmetry.space_group_name_H-M   'P 1'
#
loop_
_entity.id
_entity.type
_entity.pdbx_description
1 polymer ?
#
loop_
_entity_poly.entity_id
_entity_poly.type
_entity_poly.pdbx_seq_one_letter_code
_entity_poly.pdbx_strand_id
1 'polypeptide(L)'
;MGLLGIIRKIKVKEKEMCILMVGLDNSGKTTIVLKVNGKDMSVINPTLGFNIKTVNYHKYSLNIWDKTIRSYWRNYFEQTGGLVWVLDSLDIRRLDDCLLIMISNSQGKMPMGVSKRVDGRWHRQITSGQNLLDSSGYIQQQIRET
;
A
#
# COMPACT_ATOMS: atom_id res chain seq x y z
N MET A 1 -2.44 -29.35 2.34
CA MET A 1 -3.30 -28.24 2.83
C MET A 1 -3.04 -28.06 4.32
N GLY A 2 -2.27 -27.05 4.74
CA GLY A 2 -1.90 -26.86 6.15
C GLY A 2 -2.90 -26.01 6.95
N LEU A 3 -2.75 -25.99 8.28
CA LEU A 3 -3.55 -25.22 9.23
C LEU A 3 -3.67 -23.73 8.89
N LEU A 4 -2.56 -23.12 8.44
CA LEU A 4 -2.52 -21.72 7.97
C LEU A 4 -3.48 -21.45 6.81
N GLY A 5 -3.64 -22.42 5.90
CA GLY A 5 -4.57 -22.31 4.77
C GLY A 5 -6.04 -22.35 5.22
N ILE A 6 -6.34 -23.12 6.26
CA ILE A 6 -7.69 -23.21 6.85
C ILE A 6 -8.03 -21.90 7.56
N ILE A 7 -7.12 -21.39 8.39
CA ILE A 7 -7.30 -20.10 9.08
C ILE A 7 -7.52 -18.97 8.07
N ARG A 8 -6.77 -18.96 6.95
CA ARG A 8 -6.96 -17.97 5.89
C ARG A 8 -8.35 -18.03 5.27
N LYS A 9 -8.86 -19.24 4.98
CA LYS A 9 -10.21 -19.43 4.43
C LYS A 9 -11.31 -18.95 5.40
N ILE A 10 -11.13 -19.17 6.71
CA ILE A 10 -12.04 -18.68 7.74
C ILE A 10 -12.05 -17.15 7.77
N LYS A 11 -10.87 -16.51 7.80
CA LYS A 11 -10.78 -15.04 7.77
C LYS A 11 -11.44 -14.41 6.54
N VAL A 12 -11.27 -15.03 5.37
CA VAL A 12 -11.95 -14.58 4.14
C VAL A 12 -13.47 -14.72 4.27
N LYS A 13 -13.96 -15.80 4.88
CA LYS A 13 -15.39 -16.02 5.16
C LYS A 13 -15.94 -14.99 6.15
N GLU A 14 -15.13 -14.58 7.12
CA GLU A 14 -15.44 -13.52 8.11
C GLU A 14 -15.28 -12.10 7.56
N LYS A 15 -14.96 -11.94 6.26
CA LYS A 15 -14.70 -10.65 5.60
C LYS A 15 -13.57 -9.85 6.24
N GLU A 16 -12.62 -10.54 6.86
CA GLU A 16 -11.37 -9.93 7.29
C GLU A 16 -10.37 -9.93 6.13
N MET A 17 -9.82 -8.76 5.82
CA MET A 17 -8.80 -8.59 4.79
C MET A 17 -7.53 -8.01 5.41
N CYS A 18 -6.40 -8.66 5.18
CA CYS A 18 -5.10 -8.12 5.57
C CYS A 18 -4.54 -7.29 4.41
N ILE A 19 -4.37 -5.98 4.61
CA ILE A 19 -3.77 -5.07 3.65
C ILE A 19 -2.40 -4.65 4.16
N LEU A 20 -1.37 -4.89 3.37
CA LEU A 20 -0.04 -4.39 3.68
C LEU A 20 0.17 -3.03 3.01
N MET A 21 0.61 -2.04 3.76
CA MET A 21 0.95 -0.71 3.25
C MET A 21 2.46 -0.52 3.32
N VAL A 22 3.08 -0.34 2.16
CA VAL A 22 4.54 -0.18 2.01
C VAL A 22 4.86 1.08 1.24
N GLY A 23 6.08 1.57 1.38
CA GLY A 23 6.54 2.82 0.80
C GLY A 23 7.75 3.35 1.55
N LEU A 24 8.45 4.32 0.96
CA LEU A 24 9.64 4.89 1.60
C LEU A 24 9.31 5.66 2.87
N ASP A 25 10.32 5.89 3.70
CA ASP A 25 10.23 6.83 4.81
C ASP A 25 9.68 8.19 4.33
N ASN A 26 8.91 8.84 5.20
CA ASN A 26 8.19 10.08 4.91
C ASN A 26 7.12 10.02 3.80
N SER A 27 6.84 8.87 3.19
CA SER A 27 5.84 8.79 2.10
C SER A 27 4.37 9.03 2.51
N GLY A 28 4.09 9.26 3.80
CA GLY A 28 2.74 9.56 4.28
C GLY A 28 1.89 8.35 4.69
N LYS A 29 2.47 7.14 4.77
CA LYS A 29 1.77 5.91 5.20
C LYS A 29 1.01 6.07 6.51
N THR A 30 1.69 6.53 7.57
CA THR A 30 1.10 6.70 8.90
C THR A 30 -0.04 7.72 8.86
N THR A 31 0.12 8.80 8.11
CA THR A 31 -0.92 9.82 7.88
C THR A 31 -2.16 9.23 7.23
N ILE A 32 -2.01 8.42 6.18
CA ILE A 32 -3.13 7.73 5.52
C ILE A 32 -3.85 6.81 6.51
N VAL A 33 -3.11 6.01 7.28
CA VAL A 33 -3.69 5.10 8.27
C VAL A 33 -4.45 5.85 9.36
N LEU A 34 -3.92 6.95 9.88
CA LEU A 34 -4.60 7.78 10.87
C LEU A 34 -5.86 8.43 10.29
N LYS A 35 -5.77 8.97 9.07
CA LYS A 35 -6.91 9.60 8.39
C LYS A 35 -8.07 8.63 8.17
N VAL A 36 -7.75 7.44 7.68
CA VAL A 36 -8.74 6.38 7.42
C VAL A 36 -9.39 5.90 8.72
N ASN A 37 -8.67 5.97 9.84
CA ASN A 37 -9.22 5.67 11.17
C ASN A 37 -9.95 6.84 11.85
N GLY A 38 -10.07 8.00 11.19
CA GLY A 38 -10.67 9.19 11.79
C GLY A 38 -9.90 9.72 13.02
N LYS A 39 -8.60 9.42 13.12
CA LYS A 39 -7.75 9.87 14.23
C LYS A 39 -7.15 11.24 13.97
N ASP A 40 -6.77 11.91 15.05
CA ASP A 40 -6.01 13.15 14.96
C ASP A 40 -4.67 12.93 14.26
N MET A 41 -4.29 13.91 13.44
CA MET A 41 -3.08 13.95 12.62
C MET A 41 -2.21 15.16 12.96
N SER A 42 -2.51 15.87 14.06
CA SER A 42 -1.79 17.06 14.52
C SER A 42 -0.30 16.79 14.76
N VAL A 43 0.04 15.61 15.31
CA VAL A 43 1.41 15.19 15.58
C VAL A 43 1.63 13.77 15.04
N ILE A 44 2.47 13.66 14.02
CA ILE A 44 2.87 12.38 13.42
C ILE A 44 4.39 12.28 13.48
N ASN A 45 4.89 11.31 14.23
CA ASN A 45 6.32 11.03 14.31
C ASN A 45 6.72 9.92 13.31
N PRO A 46 7.97 9.92 12.82
CA PRO A 46 8.49 8.81 12.02
C PRO A 46 8.31 7.47 12.73
N THR A 47 7.73 6.50 12.02
CA THR A 47 7.48 5.17 12.58
C THR A 47 8.79 4.37 12.66
N LEU A 48 9.22 4.03 13.87
CA LEU A 48 10.28 3.05 14.09
C LEU A 48 9.67 1.64 14.04
N GLY A 49 10.05 0.83 13.06
CA GLY A 49 9.61 -0.55 12.94
C GLY A 49 8.29 -0.71 12.17
N PHE A 50 7.23 -1.10 12.89
CA PHE A 50 5.94 -1.37 12.27
C PHE A 50 4.74 -1.04 13.16
N ASN A 51 3.65 -0.66 12.52
CA ASN A 51 2.36 -0.42 13.18
C ASN A 51 1.29 -1.26 12.52
N ILE A 52 0.42 -1.88 13.33
CA ILE A 52 -0.77 -2.60 12.85
C ILE A 52 -1.99 -1.81 13.32
N LYS A 53 -2.86 -1.45 12.38
CA LYS A 53 -4.14 -0.81 12.66
C LYS A 53 -5.27 -1.53 11.95
N THR A 54 -6.31 -1.87 12.70
CA THR A 54 -7.54 -2.42 12.14
C THR A 54 -8.48 -1.27 11.80
N VAL A 55 -8.91 -1.21 10.54
CA VAL A 55 -9.88 -0.26 10.02
C VAL A 55 -11.12 -1.04 9.62
N ASN A 56 -12.28 -0.65 10.14
CA ASN A 56 -13.54 -1.18 9.63
C ASN A 56 -13.99 -0.36 8.42
N TYR A 57 -14.06 -0.99 7.24
CA TYR A 57 -14.54 -0.38 6.01
C TYR A 57 -15.69 -1.19 5.43
N HIS A 58 -16.91 -0.62 5.47
CA HIS A 58 -18.16 -1.32 5.14
C HIS A 58 -18.30 -2.64 5.90
N LYS A 59 -18.35 -3.77 5.18
CA LYS A 59 -18.48 -5.12 5.75
C LYS A 59 -17.12 -5.79 5.95
N TYR A 60 -16.02 -5.07 5.75
CA TYR A 60 -14.66 -5.61 5.82
C TYR A 60 -13.88 -5.03 7.00
N SER A 61 -13.14 -5.89 7.67
CA SER A 61 -12.13 -5.49 8.66
C SER A 61 -10.76 -5.52 7.98
N LEU A 62 -10.17 -4.34 7.79
CA LEU A 62 -8.90 -4.14 7.11
C LEU A 62 -7.77 -4.04 8.14
N ASN A 63 -6.90 -5.03 8.18
CA ASN A 63 -5.68 -4.94 8.99
C ASN A 63 -4.59 -4.28 8.16
N ILE A 64 -4.28 -3.00 8.45
CA ILE A 64 -3.25 -2.22 7.76
C ILE A 64 -1.93 -2.32 8.51
N TRP A 65 -0.90 -2.77 7.81
CA TRP A 65 0.46 -2.88 8.31
C TRP A 65 1.30 -1.77 7.68
N ASP A 66 1.68 -0.75 8.46
CA ASP A 66 2.63 0.28 8.03
C ASP A 66 4.04 -0.15 8.43
N LYS A 67 4.91 -0.41 7.44
CA LYS A 67 6.27 -0.96 7.63
C LYS A 67 7.31 -0.01 7.04
N THR A 68 8.20 0.51 7.88
CA THR A 68 9.34 1.35 7.44
C THR A 68 10.60 0.53 7.14
N ILE A 69 10.70 -0.70 7.65
CA ILE A 69 11.88 -1.56 7.46
C ILE A 69 11.72 -2.47 6.23
N ARG A 70 12.48 -2.15 5.17
CA ARG A 70 12.39 -2.82 3.85
C ARG A 70 12.76 -4.30 3.87
N SER A 71 13.72 -4.72 4.70
CA SER A 71 14.19 -6.12 4.76
C SER A 71 13.11 -7.13 5.16
N TYR A 72 12.07 -6.68 5.88
CA TYR A 72 10.99 -7.57 6.33
C TYR A 72 9.78 -7.61 5.40
N TRP A 73 9.71 -6.80 4.35
CA TRP A 73 8.51 -6.71 3.50
C TRP A 73 8.12 -8.05 2.87
N ARG A 74 9.11 -8.84 2.42
CA ARG A 74 8.90 -10.13 1.77
C ARG A 74 8.19 -11.14 2.67
N ASN A 75 8.44 -11.10 3.98
CA ASN A 75 7.87 -12.04 4.94
C ASN A 75 6.35 -11.87 5.12
N TYR A 76 5.79 -10.73 4.70
CA TYR A 76 4.37 -10.43 4.87
C TYR A 76 3.54 -10.58 3.58
N PHE A 77 4.18 -10.65 2.41
CA PHE A 77 3.46 -10.72 1.12
C PHE A 77 2.61 -11.98 0.94
N GLU A 78 2.98 -13.08 1.58
CA GLU A 78 2.22 -14.34 1.52
C GLU A 78 0.92 -14.25 2.34
N GLN A 79 0.94 -13.47 3.42
CA GLN A 79 -0.14 -13.38 4.42
C GLN A 79 -1.15 -12.26 4.13
N THR A 80 -0.91 -11.45 3.10
CA THR A 80 -1.74 -10.28 2.76
C THR A 80 -2.71 -10.58 1.62
N GLY A 81 -3.94 -10.09 1.74
CA GLY A 81 -4.96 -10.13 0.69
C GLY A 81 -4.84 -8.95 -0.30
N GLY A 82 -4.14 -7.88 0.08
CA GLY A 82 -3.89 -6.73 -0.78
C GLY A 82 -2.61 -5.99 -0.38
N LEU A 83 -2.01 -5.30 -1.34
CA LEU A 83 -0.81 -4.47 -1.17
C LEU A 83 -1.13 -3.04 -1.62
N VAL A 84 -0.77 -2.07 -0.79
CA VAL A 84 -0.86 -0.63 -1.11
C VAL A 84 0.55 -0.07 -1.09
N TRP A 85 0.99 0.46 -2.23
CA TRP A 85 2.26 1.18 -2.34
C TRP A 85 2.01 2.68 -2.20
N VAL A 86 2.70 3.33 -1.27
CA VAL A 86 2.54 4.76 -0.98
C VAL A 86 3.79 5.51 -1.39
N LEU A 87 3.60 6.47 -2.28
CA LEU A 87 4.63 7.34 -2.86
C LEU A 87 4.34 8.79 -2.45
N ASP A 88 5.41 9.56 -2.19
CA ASP A 88 5.31 11.02 -2.09
C ASP A 88 5.51 11.62 -3.48
N SER A 89 4.48 12.24 -4.04
CA SER A 89 4.53 12.84 -5.38
C SER A 89 5.42 14.08 -5.45
N LEU A 90 5.66 14.75 -4.30
CA LEU A 90 6.54 15.92 -4.25
C LEU A 90 8.02 15.53 -4.18
N ASP A 91 8.32 14.27 -3.85
CA ASP A 91 9.69 13.78 -3.75
C ASP A 91 10.18 13.16 -5.06
N ILE A 92 10.28 14.01 -6.08
CA ILE A 92 10.63 13.63 -7.44
C ILE A 92 11.97 12.87 -7.49
N ARG A 93 12.92 13.24 -6.63
CA ARG A 93 14.27 12.66 -6.58
C ARG A 93 14.24 11.17 -6.21
N ARG A 94 13.27 10.76 -5.40
CA ARG A 94 13.14 9.38 -4.91
C ARG A 94 12.10 8.56 -5.69
N LEU A 95 11.43 9.14 -6.69
CA LEU A 95 10.40 8.42 -7.46
C LEU A 95 10.97 7.21 -8.21
N ASP A 96 12.13 7.37 -8.86
CA ASP A 96 12.77 6.29 -9.59
C ASP A 96 13.16 5.13 -8.65
N ASP A 97 13.78 5.46 -7.52
CA ASP A 97 14.13 4.50 -6.47
C ASP A 97 12.88 3.77 -5.94
N CYS A 98 11.82 4.53 -5.65
CA CYS A 98 10.55 3.97 -5.19
C CYS A 98 9.98 2.94 -6.17
N LEU A 99 10.00 3.28 -7.46
CA LEU A 99 9.43 2.47 -8.52
C LEU A 99 10.25 1.21 -8.75
N LEU A 100 11.58 1.32 -8.74
CA LEU A 100 12.49 0.19 -8.85
C LEU A 100 12.35 -0.77 -7.65
N ILE A 101 12.21 -0.22 -6.45
CA ILE A 101 11.96 -1.02 -5.24
C ILE A 101 10.57 -1.68 -5.31
N MET A 102 9.55 -1.00 -5.82
CA MET A 102 8.21 -1.58 -6.03
C MET A 102 8.26 -2.76 -6.97
N ILE A 103 8.87 -2.58 -8.14
CA ILE A 103 8.97 -3.62 -9.17
C ILE A 103 9.75 -4.82 -8.61
N SER A 104 10.92 -4.59 -8.01
CA SER A 104 11.76 -5.67 -7.45
C SER A 104 11.12 -6.42 -6.28
N ASN A 105 10.25 -5.79 -5.49
CA ASN A 105 9.58 -6.42 -4.35
C ASN A 105 8.16 -6.90 -4.65
N SER A 106 7.58 -6.55 -5.80
CA SER A 106 6.23 -6.98 -6.19
C SER A 106 6.10 -8.51 -6.37
N GLN A 107 7.21 -9.25 -6.49
CA GLN A 107 7.21 -10.71 -6.73
C GLN A 107 6.32 -11.10 -7.93
N GLY A 108 6.28 -10.25 -8.97
CA GLY A 108 5.44 -10.46 -10.16
C GLY A 108 3.95 -10.16 -9.97
N LYS A 109 3.52 -9.67 -8.79
CA LYS A 109 2.12 -9.24 -8.57
C LYS A 109 1.90 -7.89 -9.25
N MET A 110 0.98 -7.86 -10.22
CA MET A 110 0.63 -6.64 -10.95
C MET A 110 -0.15 -5.64 -10.07
N PRO A 111 0.07 -4.32 -10.25
CA PRO A 111 -0.71 -3.31 -9.57
C PRO A 111 -2.17 -3.35 -10.03
N MET A 112 -3.08 -3.50 -9.07
CA MET A 112 -4.53 -3.57 -9.33
C MET A 112 -5.16 -2.21 -9.72
N GLY A 113 -4.42 -1.12 -9.52
CA GLY A 113 -4.85 0.23 -9.86
C GLY A 113 -3.92 1.28 -9.26
N VAL A 114 -4.00 2.49 -9.81
CA VAL A 114 -3.32 3.67 -9.29
C VAL A 114 -4.38 4.66 -8.82
N SER A 115 -4.18 5.24 -7.64
CA SER A 115 -5.09 6.23 -7.07
C SER A 115 -4.30 7.46 -6.68
N LYS A 116 -4.66 8.62 -7.22
CA LYS A 116 -4.02 9.90 -6.91
C LYS A 116 -4.98 10.82 -6.15
N ARG A 117 -4.43 11.72 -5.35
CA ARG A 117 -5.23 12.75 -4.66
C ARG A 117 -4.95 14.10 -5.31
N VAL A 118 -5.99 14.72 -5.87
CA VAL A 118 -5.95 16.05 -6.52
C VAL A 118 -7.07 16.88 -5.87
N ASP A 119 -6.76 18.09 -5.42
CA ASP A 119 -7.68 19.01 -4.76
C ASP A 119 -8.51 18.37 -3.63
N GLY A 120 -7.84 17.55 -2.82
CA GLY A 120 -8.45 16.85 -1.69
C GLY A 120 -9.30 15.63 -2.05
N ARG A 121 -9.57 15.36 -3.34
CA ARG A 121 -10.35 14.20 -3.82
C ARG A 121 -9.46 13.09 -4.39
N TRP A 122 -9.88 11.86 -4.15
CA TRP A 122 -9.24 10.68 -4.72
C TRP A 122 -9.76 10.42 -6.14
N HIS A 123 -8.86 10.35 -7.10
CA HIS A 123 -9.10 9.95 -8.48
C HIS A 123 -8.49 8.56 -8.68
N ARG A 124 -9.34 7.58 -9.03
CA ARG A 124 -8.94 6.19 -9.25
C ARG A 124 -8.81 5.94 -10.75
N GLN A 125 -7.71 5.35 -11.18
CA GLN A 125 -7.56 4.80 -12.51
C GLN A 125 -7.17 3.33 -12.40
N ILE A 126 -8.02 2.45 -12.94
CA ILE A 126 -7.80 1.00 -12.94
C ILE A 126 -6.87 0.69 -14.11
N THR A 127 -5.67 0.18 -13.81
CA THR A 127 -4.73 -0.35 -14.81
C THR A 127 -5.12 -1.79 -15.16
N SER A 128 -6.21 -1.97 -15.91
CA SER A 128 -6.51 -3.28 -16.47
C SER A 128 -5.61 -3.53 -17.69
N GLY A 129 -4.61 -4.40 -17.55
CA GLY A 129 -4.00 -5.10 -18.70
C GLY A 129 -2.66 -4.60 -19.25
N GLN A 130 -1.90 -3.73 -18.56
CA GLN A 130 -0.55 -3.32 -19.02
C GLN A 130 0.56 -3.96 -18.18
N ASN A 131 1.61 -4.47 -18.82
CA ASN A 131 2.80 -5.03 -18.16
C ASN A 131 3.46 -4.00 -17.22
N LEU A 132 4.04 -4.45 -16.11
CA LEU A 132 4.68 -3.61 -15.08
C LEU A 132 5.79 -2.69 -15.65
N LEU A 133 6.46 -3.10 -16.72
CA LEU A 133 7.51 -2.32 -17.38
C LEU A 133 6.93 -1.16 -18.22
N ASP A 134 5.85 -1.40 -18.96
CA ASP A 134 5.08 -0.34 -19.64
C ASP A 134 4.38 0.59 -18.63
N SER A 135 4.04 0.03 -17.46
CA SER A 135 3.44 0.76 -16.34
C SER A 135 4.42 1.72 -15.67
N SER A 136 5.75 1.54 -15.83
CA SER A 136 6.75 2.42 -15.21
C SER A 136 6.66 3.85 -15.78
N GLY A 137 6.71 3.97 -17.11
CA GLY A 137 6.54 5.25 -17.81
C GLY A 137 5.16 5.86 -17.57
N TYR A 138 4.11 5.03 -17.56
CA TYR A 138 2.75 5.45 -17.26
C TYR A 138 2.60 5.97 -15.82
N ILE A 139 3.15 5.28 -14.83
CA ILE A 139 3.13 5.70 -13.41
C ILE A 139 3.92 7.00 -13.26
N GLN A 140 5.09 7.12 -13.88
CA GLN A 140 5.85 8.37 -13.86
C GLN A 140 5.11 9.53 -14.53
N GLN A 141 4.47 9.29 -15.67
CA GLN A 141 3.66 10.29 -16.36
C GLN A 141 2.51 10.76 -15.46
N GLN A 142 1.78 9.82 -14.86
CA GLN A 142 0.68 10.14 -13.94
C GLN A 142 1.13 10.92 -12.70
N ILE A 143 2.34 10.66 -12.20
CA ILE A 143 2.91 11.44 -11.09
C ILE A 143 3.32 12.84 -11.55
N ARG A 144 3.96 12.98 -12.72
CA ARG A 144 4.43 14.27 -13.26
C ARG A 144 3.30 15.23 -13.66
N GLU A 145 2.12 14.71 -13.99
CA GLU A 145 0.91 15.48 -14.27
C GLU A 145 0.20 16.00 -13.00
N THR A 146 0.83 15.90 -11.82
CA THR A 146 0.30 16.31 -10.51
C THR A 146 1.11 17.46 -9.94
#